data_AF-A0A2D6WTV1-F1
#
_entry.id   AF-A0A2D6WTV1-F1
#
_cell.length_a   1.000
_cell.length_b   1.000
_cell.length_c   1.000
_cell.angle_alpha   90.00
_cell.angle_beta   90.00
_cell.angle_gamma   90.00
#
_symmetry.space_group_name_H-M   'P 1'
#
loop_
_entity.id
_entity.type
_entity.pdbx_description
1 polymer ?
#
loop_
_entity_poly.entity_id
_entity_poly.type
_entity_poly.pdbx_seq_one_letter_code
_entity_poly.pdbx_strand_id
1 'polypeptide(L)'
;MKDSRSSRSYAKSQPDFDYYVAKKYNSKSEKERDLYFQKLLEAFRTLSEEAPEVFDSIAPEMLQRSIWSWRGADPLLSKKFNNWLLADYQWTPFDEILPKESANHRPLQVPPLDPEHLNEVHHALIEALQDRFRGDPHRWDASRRDQFVILGMMATAGGYGVRQGKLIHSLGMGLAESGVRGANTVRAAKIALSRLAKPFGLQLFAPAVGNGPERVHMFSDEELAEVIARYVFNHDASILLPATNVPGV
;
A
#
# COMPACT_ATOMS: atom_id res chain seq x y z
N MET A 1 -1.06 56.69 -28.22
CA MET A 1 -0.11 56.31 -27.15
C MET A 1 -0.90 55.75 -25.97
N LYS A 2 -0.46 54.58 -25.51
CA LYS A 2 -0.67 53.94 -24.19
C LYS A 2 -1.99 53.23 -23.90
N ASP A 3 -1.92 51.92 -24.16
CA ASP A 3 -2.56 50.81 -23.47
C ASP A 3 -2.64 50.96 -21.95
N SER A 4 -3.63 50.31 -21.32
CA SER A 4 -3.40 49.44 -20.15
C SER A 4 -4.64 48.59 -19.85
N ARG A 5 -4.62 47.36 -20.35
CA ARG A 5 -5.44 46.24 -19.88
C ARG A 5 -5.05 45.93 -18.43
N SER A 6 -6.03 45.82 -17.55
CA SER A 6 -5.84 45.39 -16.16
C SER A 6 -5.38 43.93 -16.09
N SER A 7 -4.08 43.71 -15.98
CA SER A 7 -3.51 42.44 -15.53
C SER A 7 -3.71 42.30 -14.03
N ARG A 8 -4.82 41.69 -13.61
CA ARG A 8 -5.02 41.26 -12.22
C ARG A 8 -4.15 40.03 -11.99
N SER A 9 -2.93 40.25 -11.50
CA SER A 9 -2.05 39.20 -11.00
C SER A 9 -2.73 38.53 -9.81
N TYR A 10 -3.18 37.29 -9.98
CA TYR A 10 -3.46 36.39 -8.86
C TYR A 10 -2.10 35.99 -8.27
N ALA A 11 -1.61 36.78 -7.32
CA ALA A 11 -0.56 36.34 -6.44
C ALA A 11 -1.11 35.13 -5.66
N LYS A 12 -0.60 33.92 -5.96
CA LYS A 12 -0.80 32.74 -5.13
C LYS A 12 -0.29 33.08 -3.74
N SER A 13 -1.20 33.32 -2.79
CA SER A 13 -0.86 33.37 -1.38
C SER A 13 -0.23 32.02 -1.02
N GLN A 14 1.06 32.02 -0.67
CA GLN A 14 1.67 30.88 0.00
C GLN A 14 0.80 30.53 1.22
N PRO A 15 0.45 29.26 1.46
CA PRO A 15 -0.28 28.89 2.66
C PRO A 15 0.60 29.23 3.87
N ASP A 16 0.16 30.22 4.63
CA ASP A 16 0.84 30.78 5.79
C ASP A 16 0.90 29.73 6.91
N PHE A 17 1.96 28.92 6.91
CA PHE A 17 2.23 27.89 7.90
C PHE A 17 2.36 28.50 9.31
N ASP A 18 2.75 29.77 9.41
CA ASP A 18 2.92 30.50 10.65
C ASP A 18 1.62 30.87 11.36
N TYR A 19 0.48 30.91 10.65
CA TYR A 19 -0.79 31.33 11.25
C TYR A 19 -1.33 30.35 12.31
N TYR A 20 -0.92 29.08 12.27
CA TYR A 20 -1.51 27.99 13.05
C TYR A 20 -0.58 27.32 14.06
N VAL A 21 0.64 27.83 14.20
CA VAL A 21 1.47 27.51 15.37
C VAL A 21 0.76 28.11 16.58
N ALA A 22 0.09 27.25 17.37
CA ALA A 22 -0.76 27.65 18.49
C ALA A 22 -0.11 28.79 19.30
N LYS A 23 -0.93 29.74 19.79
CA LYS A 23 -0.53 30.93 20.59
C LYS A 23 0.51 30.67 21.71
N LYS A 24 0.69 29.39 22.09
CA LYS A 24 1.69 28.83 23.00
C LYS A 24 3.13 28.79 22.46
N TYR A 25 3.34 28.93 21.14
CA TYR A 25 4.64 28.75 20.47
C TYR A 25 5.09 29.96 19.64
N ASN A 26 4.26 31.00 19.52
CA ASN A 26 4.64 32.29 18.92
C ASN A 26 5.78 33.01 19.67
N SER A 27 6.10 32.58 20.89
CA SER A 27 7.18 33.13 21.71
C SER A 27 8.52 32.40 21.56
N LYS A 28 8.62 31.36 20.71
CA LYS A 28 9.83 30.55 20.53
C LYS A 28 10.51 30.85 19.20
N SER A 29 11.85 30.81 19.19
CA SER A 29 12.60 31.03 17.95
C SER A 29 12.28 29.93 16.94
N GLU A 30 12.36 30.24 15.64
CA GLU A 30 12.11 29.30 14.54
C GLU A 30 12.88 27.97 14.72
N LYS A 31 14.15 28.05 15.16
CA LYS A 31 14.99 26.89 15.49
C LYS A 31 14.44 26.01 16.63
N GLU A 32 13.80 26.60 17.63
CA GLU A 32 13.20 25.85 18.74
C GLU A 32 11.89 25.17 18.33
N ARG A 33 11.17 25.77 17.37
CA ARG A 33 9.98 25.17 16.75
C ARG A 33 10.38 23.96 15.91
N ASP A 34 11.39 24.10 15.07
CA ASP A 34 11.90 23.01 14.24
C ASP A 34 12.43 21.84 15.07
N LEU A 35 13.22 22.13 16.11
CA LEU A 35 13.73 21.10 17.03
C LEU A 35 12.60 20.37 17.77
N TYR A 36 11.53 21.07 18.12
CA TYR A 36 10.36 20.47 18.74
C TYR A 36 9.62 19.54 17.77
N PHE A 37 9.38 19.98 16.53
CA PHE A 37 8.76 19.14 15.50
C PHE A 37 9.62 17.92 15.17
N GLN A 38 10.94 18.08 15.08
CA GLN A 38 11.86 16.96 14.88
C GLN A 38 11.75 15.93 16.01
N LYS A 39 11.76 16.36 17.28
CA LYS A 39 11.60 15.45 18.43
C LYS A 39 10.23 14.75 18.44
N LEU A 40 9.19 15.43 17.96
CA LEU A 40 7.84 14.87 17.88
C LEU A 40 7.74 13.82 16.77
N LEU A 41 8.34 14.09 15.61
CA LEU A 41 8.47 13.13 14.52
C LEU A 41 9.33 11.93 14.93
N GLU A 42 10.42 12.16 15.65
CA GLU A 42 11.28 11.10 16.19
C GLU A 42 10.50 10.23 17.19
N ALA A 43 9.75 10.83 18.12
CA ALA A 43 8.91 10.08 19.04
C ALA A 43 7.81 9.27 18.33
N PHE A 44 7.19 9.85 17.28
CA PHE A 44 6.24 9.12 16.43
C PHE A 44 6.88 7.94 15.72
N ARG A 45 8.09 8.14 15.20
CA ARG A 45 8.87 7.09 14.53
C ARG A 45 9.23 5.98 15.50
N THR A 46 9.76 6.30 16.67
CA THR A 46 10.07 5.33 17.72
C THR A 46 8.83 4.54 18.13
N LEU A 47 7.68 5.20 18.33
CA LEU A 47 6.44 4.51 18.69
C LEU A 47 5.96 3.57 17.55
N SER A 48 6.13 3.99 16.30
CA SER A 48 5.77 3.18 15.13
C SER A 48 6.66 1.94 14.96
N GLU A 49 7.93 2.03 15.36
CA GLU A 49 8.92 0.96 15.24
C GLU A 49 8.85 0.00 16.44
N GLU A 50 8.71 0.51 17.68
CA GLU A 50 8.74 -0.29 18.90
C GLU A 50 7.38 -0.92 19.27
N ALA A 51 6.27 -0.25 18.93
CA ALA A 51 4.92 -0.70 19.29
C ALA A 51 3.91 -0.47 18.14
N PRO A 52 4.13 -1.12 16.98
CA PRO A 52 3.38 -0.85 15.75
C PRO A 52 1.86 -1.05 15.93
N GLU A 53 1.43 -2.10 16.64
CA GLU A 53 0.00 -2.36 16.85
C GLU A 53 -0.70 -1.29 17.71
N VAL A 54 -0.01 -0.83 18.77
CA VAL A 54 -0.53 0.23 19.65
C VAL A 54 -0.58 1.54 18.89
N PHE A 55 0.45 1.82 18.10
CA PHE A 55 0.53 3.02 17.31
C PHE A 55 -0.53 3.07 16.21
N ASP A 56 -0.72 1.99 15.45
CA ASP A 56 -1.78 1.86 14.43
C ASP A 56 -3.18 2.11 15.02
N SER A 57 -3.41 1.73 16.29
CA SER A 57 -4.70 1.96 16.96
C SER A 57 -4.95 3.42 17.36
N ILE A 58 -3.89 4.20 17.63
CA ILE A 58 -3.98 5.56 18.20
C ILE A 58 -3.71 6.65 17.14
N ALA A 59 -2.82 6.37 16.19
CA ALA A 59 -2.42 7.25 15.10
C ALA A 59 -3.58 7.87 14.30
N PRO A 60 -4.66 7.16 13.92
CA PRO A 60 -5.76 7.78 13.19
C PRO A 60 -6.46 8.87 14.01
N GLU A 61 -6.68 8.64 15.30
CA GLU A 61 -7.28 9.63 16.20
C GLU A 61 -6.33 10.82 16.42
N MET A 62 -5.02 10.56 16.59
CA MET A 62 -4.03 11.62 16.74
C MET A 62 -3.91 12.50 15.49
N LEU A 63 -3.96 11.92 14.30
CA LEU A 63 -3.95 12.66 13.05
C LEU A 63 -5.23 13.50 12.88
N GLN A 64 -6.39 12.93 13.19
CA GLN A 64 -7.67 13.67 13.18
C GLN A 64 -7.65 14.87 14.12
N ARG A 65 -7.19 14.68 15.36
CA ARG A 65 -7.05 15.76 16.35
C ARG A 65 -6.04 16.82 15.90
N SER A 66 -4.95 16.41 15.26
CA SER A 66 -3.93 17.32 14.73
C SER A 66 -4.45 18.18 13.59
N ILE A 67 -5.20 17.59 12.64
CA ILE A 67 -5.80 18.33 11.53
C ILE A 67 -6.91 19.25 12.00
N TRP A 68 -7.73 18.81 12.96
CA TRP A 68 -8.74 19.67 13.59
C TRP A 68 -8.06 20.88 14.26
N SER A 69 -6.99 20.65 15.03
CA SER A 69 -6.19 21.73 15.64
C SER A 69 -5.59 22.67 14.60
N TRP A 70 -5.16 22.15 13.45
CA TRP A 70 -4.47 22.92 12.40
C TRP A 70 -5.41 23.75 11.50
N ARG A 71 -6.57 23.22 11.09
CA ARG A 71 -7.45 23.87 10.11
C ARG A 71 -8.80 24.29 10.68
N GLY A 72 -9.07 23.96 11.95
CA GLY A 72 -10.42 24.05 12.51
C GLY A 72 -11.35 23.00 11.89
N ALA A 73 -12.65 23.13 12.16
CA ALA A 73 -13.67 22.22 11.62
C ALA A 73 -14.00 22.58 10.15
N ASP A 74 -13.05 22.42 9.22
CA ASP A 74 -13.35 22.46 7.78
C ASP A 74 -14.03 21.14 7.38
N PRO A 75 -15.34 21.15 7.06
CA PRO A 75 -16.10 19.93 6.82
C PRO A 75 -15.64 19.18 5.56
N LEU A 76 -15.11 19.90 4.55
CA LEU A 76 -14.67 19.31 3.29
C LEU A 76 -13.30 18.65 3.45
N LEU A 77 -12.38 19.31 4.16
CA LEU A 77 -11.08 18.73 4.48
C LEU A 77 -11.23 17.54 5.42
N SER A 78 -12.01 17.66 6.50
CA SER A 78 -12.27 16.56 7.43
C SER A 78 -12.93 15.38 6.72
N LYS A 79 -13.86 15.61 5.79
CA LYS A 79 -14.47 14.53 5.01
C LYS A 79 -13.47 13.86 4.07
N LYS A 80 -12.65 14.63 3.34
CA LYS A 80 -11.61 14.06 2.46
C LYS A 80 -10.54 13.31 3.26
N PHE A 81 -10.10 13.88 4.38
CA PHE A 81 -9.12 13.27 5.27
C PHE A 81 -9.67 12.02 5.94
N ASN A 82 -10.91 12.04 6.46
CA ASN A 82 -11.53 10.84 7.02
C ASN A 82 -11.76 9.78 5.94
N ASN A 83 -12.11 10.16 4.72
CA ASN A 83 -12.20 9.20 3.62
C ASN A 83 -10.83 8.59 3.31
N TRP A 84 -9.76 9.39 3.28
CA TRP A 84 -8.39 8.90 3.10
C TRP A 84 -7.94 8.01 4.28
N LEU A 85 -8.27 8.40 5.51
CA LEU A 85 -7.96 7.66 6.73
C LEU A 85 -8.71 6.32 6.81
N LEU A 86 -9.96 6.31 6.35
CA LEU A 86 -10.79 5.11 6.33
C LEU A 86 -10.55 4.26 5.08
N ALA A 87 -9.98 4.82 4.00
CA ALA A 87 -9.73 4.11 2.74
C ALA A 87 -8.30 3.58 2.64
N ASP A 88 -7.34 4.50 2.62
CA ASP A 88 -5.94 4.26 2.31
C ASP A 88 -5.10 3.94 3.56
N TYR A 89 -5.42 4.59 4.70
CA TYR A 89 -4.66 4.46 5.94
C TYR A 89 -4.96 3.17 6.72
N GLN A 90 -6.19 2.63 6.67
CA GLN A 90 -6.50 1.36 7.37
C GLN A 90 -5.65 0.16 6.89
N TRP A 91 -5.03 0.24 5.72
CA TRP A 91 -4.30 -0.88 5.10
C TRP A 91 -2.82 -0.61 4.86
N THR A 92 -2.34 0.60 5.13
CA THR A 92 -0.95 1.01 4.92
C THR A 92 -0.31 1.24 6.28
N PRO A 93 0.71 0.45 6.69
CA PRO A 93 1.46 0.70 7.91
C PRO A 93 1.94 2.15 7.99
N PHE A 94 1.87 2.77 9.17
CA PHE A 94 2.14 4.21 9.30
C PHE A 94 3.57 4.59 8.90
N ASP A 95 4.54 3.70 9.11
CA ASP A 95 5.94 3.88 8.71
C ASP A 95 6.12 3.96 7.18
N GLU A 96 5.21 3.38 6.39
CA GLU A 96 5.19 3.51 4.92
C GLU A 96 4.68 4.88 4.45
N ILE A 97 4.03 5.65 5.32
CA ILE A 97 3.37 6.94 5.00
C ILE A 97 4.27 8.14 5.33
N LEU A 98 5.13 7.99 6.33
CA LEU A 98 6.06 9.06 6.70
C LEU A 98 6.96 9.40 5.51
N PRO A 99 7.22 10.69 5.23
CA PRO A 99 8.16 11.09 4.20
C PRO A 99 9.53 10.48 4.51
N LYS A 100 9.91 9.40 3.81
CA LYS A 100 11.24 8.83 3.91
C LYS A 100 12.16 9.78 3.13
N GLU A 101 13.16 10.36 3.79
CA GLU A 101 14.09 11.37 3.25
C GLU A 101 14.83 10.91 1.97
N SER A 102 14.72 9.63 1.63
CA SER A 102 15.31 8.97 0.48
C SER A 102 14.34 8.04 -0.27
N ALA A 103 13.02 8.32 -0.28
CA ALA A 103 12.09 7.67 -1.20
C ALA A 103 12.29 8.17 -2.64
N ASN A 104 13.49 7.93 -3.19
CA ASN A 104 13.58 7.67 -4.61
C ASN A 104 12.65 6.49 -4.84
N HIS A 105 11.55 6.72 -5.56
CA HIS A 105 10.73 5.67 -6.15
C HIS A 105 11.63 4.88 -7.11
N ARG A 106 12.53 4.05 -6.57
CA ARG A 106 13.22 3.06 -7.37
C ARG A 106 12.16 2.01 -7.65
N PRO A 107 11.80 1.79 -8.92
CA PRO A 107 10.99 0.62 -9.24
C PRO A 107 11.68 -0.59 -8.64
N LEU A 108 10.89 -1.47 -8.03
CA LEU A 108 11.30 -2.81 -7.58
C LEU A 108 12.21 -3.41 -8.65
N GLN A 109 13.53 -3.46 -8.40
CA GLN A 109 14.45 -4.16 -9.28
C GLN A 109 14.45 -5.62 -8.87
N VAL A 110 13.37 -6.32 -9.22
CA VAL A 110 13.30 -7.77 -9.03
C VAL A 110 14.02 -8.42 -10.20
N PRO A 111 15.09 -9.19 -9.96
CA PRO A 111 15.80 -9.86 -11.04
C PRO A 111 14.84 -10.81 -11.78
N PRO A 112 14.99 -10.95 -13.10
CA PRO A 112 14.22 -11.92 -13.85
C PRO A 112 14.47 -13.34 -13.33
N LEU A 113 13.49 -14.22 -13.52
CA LEU A 113 13.69 -15.64 -13.27
C LEU A 113 14.77 -16.17 -14.20
N ASP A 114 15.71 -16.92 -13.64
CA ASP A 114 16.62 -17.75 -14.41
C ASP A 114 16.03 -19.16 -14.51
N PRO A 115 15.54 -19.57 -15.69
CA PRO A 115 14.88 -20.87 -15.86
C PRO A 115 15.80 -22.05 -15.52
N GLU A 116 17.12 -21.91 -15.69
CA GLU A 116 18.07 -23.01 -15.46
C GLU A 116 18.29 -23.31 -13.97
N HIS A 117 17.95 -22.35 -13.10
CA HIS A 117 18.11 -22.48 -11.66
C HIS A 117 16.81 -22.81 -10.92
N LEU A 118 15.69 -22.94 -11.64
CA LEU A 118 14.42 -23.37 -11.06
C LEU A 118 14.36 -24.89 -10.95
N ASN A 119 13.90 -25.40 -9.81
CA ASN A 119 13.55 -26.81 -9.70
C ASN A 119 12.38 -27.15 -10.65
N GLU A 120 12.25 -28.42 -11.03
CA GLU A 120 11.25 -28.88 -12.01
C GLU A 120 9.81 -28.48 -11.63
N VAL A 121 9.52 -28.49 -10.33
CA VAL A 121 8.19 -28.23 -9.77
C VAL A 121 7.84 -26.74 -9.88
N HIS A 122 8.78 -25.85 -9.58
CA HIS A 122 8.64 -24.41 -9.75
C HIS A 122 8.57 -24.05 -11.23
N HIS A 123 9.38 -24.68 -12.08
CA HIS A 123 9.32 -24.48 -13.53
C HIS A 123 7.92 -24.80 -14.08
N ALA A 124 7.37 -25.97 -13.75
CA ALA A 124 6.03 -26.38 -14.18
C ALA A 124 4.92 -25.43 -13.66
N LEU A 125 5.06 -24.92 -12.43
CA LEU A 125 4.16 -23.90 -11.91
C LEU A 125 4.23 -22.60 -12.73
N ILE A 126 5.44 -22.13 -13.04
CA ILE A 126 5.63 -20.91 -13.84
C ILE A 126 5.02 -21.07 -15.23
N GLU A 127 5.18 -22.21 -15.89
CA GLU A 127 4.54 -22.48 -17.18
C GLU A 127 3.01 -22.45 -17.07
N ALA A 128 2.43 -23.07 -16.02
CA ALA A 128 0.99 -23.02 -15.78
C ALA A 128 0.49 -21.59 -15.52
N LEU A 129 1.29 -20.76 -14.83
CA LEU A 129 0.98 -19.34 -14.63
C LEU A 129 1.09 -18.55 -15.93
N GLN A 130 2.09 -18.80 -16.76
CA GLN A 130 2.23 -18.18 -18.08
C GLN A 130 1.04 -18.50 -18.98
N ASP A 131 0.59 -19.75 -19.04
CA ASP A 131 -0.62 -20.08 -19.79
C ASP A 131 -1.85 -19.41 -19.16
N ARG A 132 -1.96 -19.46 -17.82
CA ARG A 132 -3.05 -18.79 -17.09
C ARG A 132 -3.03 -17.28 -17.28
N PHE A 133 -1.92 -16.62 -17.53
CA PHE A 133 -1.81 -15.16 -17.67
C PHE A 133 -1.29 -14.73 -19.05
N ARG A 134 -1.58 -15.52 -20.09
CA ARG A 134 -1.25 -15.15 -21.48
C ARG A 134 -2.12 -14.01 -22.04
N GLY A 135 -1.52 -13.20 -22.92
CA GLY A 135 -2.19 -12.19 -23.73
C GLY A 135 -2.37 -10.84 -23.03
N ASP A 136 -3.01 -9.90 -23.72
CA ASP A 136 -3.18 -8.49 -23.30
C ASP A 136 -3.90 -8.37 -21.93
N PRO A 137 -3.23 -7.85 -20.88
CA PRO A 137 -3.79 -7.70 -19.54
C PRO A 137 -5.05 -6.81 -19.48
N HIS A 138 -5.17 -5.84 -20.39
CA HIS A 138 -6.34 -4.97 -20.44
C HIS A 138 -7.61 -5.70 -20.89
N ARG A 139 -7.45 -6.84 -21.59
CA ARG A 139 -8.55 -7.66 -22.10
C ARG A 139 -8.93 -8.82 -21.18
N TRP A 140 -8.20 -9.01 -20.09
CA TRP A 140 -8.54 -10.06 -19.12
C TRP A 140 -9.89 -9.77 -18.45
N ASP A 141 -10.64 -10.85 -18.20
CA ASP A 141 -11.82 -10.79 -17.36
C ASP A 141 -11.43 -10.43 -15.92
N ALA A 142 -12.41 -9.94 -15.15
CA ALA A 142 -12.18 -9.50 -13.78
C ALA A 142 -11.55 -10.60 -12.93
N SER A 143 -11.99 -11.86 -13.06
CA SER A 143 -11.46 -12.96 -12.25
C SER A 143 -9.97 -13.21 -12.50
N ARG A 144 -9.52 -13.17 -13.75
CA ARG A 144 -8.10 -13.36 -14.10
C ARG A 144 -7.26 -12.18 -13.65
N ARG A 145 -7.78 -10.96 -13.79
CA ARG A 145 -7.13 -9.75 -13.26
C ARG A 145 -6.95 -9.82 -11.75
N ASP A 146 -8.00 -10.19 -11.02
CA ASP A 146 -7.98 -10.30 -9.56
C ASP A 146 -6.97 -11.35 -9.09
N GLN A 147 -6.91 -12.49 -9.79
CA GLN A 147 -5.91 -13.53 -9.51
C GLN A 147 -4.48 -13.00 -9.66
N PHE A 148 -4.19 -12.26 -10.72
CA PHE A 148 -2.86 -11.70 -10.95
C PHE A 148 -2.48 -10.66 -9.88
N VAL A 149 -3.39 -9.73 -9.57
CA VAL A 149 -3.17 -8.69 -8.54
C VAL A 149 -2.95 -9.32 -7.17
N ILE A 150 -3.79 -10.29 -6.78
CA ILE A 150 -3.64 -10.99 -5.49
C ILE A 150 -2.30 -11.75 -5.42
N LEU A 151 -1.93 -12.44 -6.50
CA LEU A 151 -0.66 -13.17 -6.59
C LEU A 151 0.53 -12.24 -6.39
N GLY A 152 0.57 -11.12 -7.13
CA GLY A 152 1.64 -10.13 -7.01
C GLY A 152 1.71 -9.45 -5.64
N MET A 153 0.56 -9.02 -5.11
CA MET A 153 0.49 -8.40 -3.79
C MET A 153 1.06 -9.30 -2.70
N MET A 154 0.66 -10.58 -2.67
CA MET A 154 1.21 -11.52 -1.68
C MET A 154 2.69 -11.82 -1.90
N ALA A 155 3.15 -11.82 -3.16
CA ALA A 155 4.55 -12.15 -3.47
C ALA A 155 5.48 -11.01 -3.02
N THR A 156 5.00 -9.77 -3.15
CA THR A 156 5.69 -8.57 -2.66
C THR A 156 5.90 -8.60 -1.14
N ALA A 157 5.04 -9.29 -0.40
CA ALA A 157 5.15 -9.40 1.04
C ALA A 157 6.16 -10.47 1.51
N GLY A 158 6.89 -11.14 0.61
CA GLY A 158 8.04 -12.00 0.95
C GLY A 158 7.77 -13.08 1.99
N GLY A 159 6.52 -13.55 2.14
CA GLY A 159 6.13 -14.53 3.16
C GLY A 159 5.52 -13.96 4.44
N TYR A 160 5.68 -12.66 4.74
CA TYR A 160 5.03 -12.00 5.89
C TYR A 160 3.50 -11.86 5.72
N GLY A 161 3.05 -11.93 4.47
CA GLY A 161 1.65 -11.93 4.11
C GLY A 161 1.02 -10.54 4.01
N VAL A 162 -0.22 -10.52 3.54
CA VAL A 162 -0.97 -9.30 3.24
C VAL A 162 -2.33 -9.37 3.93
N ARG A 163 -2.73 -8.27 4.59
CA ARG A 163 -4.07 -8.13 5.18
C ARG A 163 -5.15 -8.20 4.10
N GLN A 164 -6.24 -8.91 4.39
CA GLN A 164 -7.35 -9.12 3.46
C GLN A 164 -7.94 -7.79 3.01
N GLY A 165 -8.06 -6.81 3.92
CA GLY A 165 -8.48 -5.46 3.59
C GLY A 165 -7.60 -4.79 2.53
N LYS A 166 -6.27 -4.90 2.64
CA LYS A 166 -5.29 -4.38 1.66
C LYS A 166 -5.48 -5.02 0.29
N LEU A 167 -5.71 -6.34 0.24
CA LEU A 167 -6.03 -7.04 -1.01
C LEU A 167 -7.34 -6.53 -1.63
N ILE A 168 -8.42 -6.44 -0.85
CA ILE A 168 -9.74 -5.98 -1.33
C ILE A 168 -9.67 -4.55 -1.86
N HIS A 169 -8.96 -3.68 -1.14
CA HIS A 169 -8.73 -2.29 -1.53
C HIS A 169 -7.97 -2.19 -2.86
N SER A 170 -6.90 -2.97 -3.01
CA SER A 170 -6.08 -3.01 -4.22
C SER A 170 -6.84 -3.48 -5.47
N LEU A 171 -7.94 -4.21 -5.28
CA LEU A 171 -8.84 -4.64 -6.36
C LEU A 171 -9.88 -3.58 -6.73
N GLY A 172 -9.86 -2.39 -6.11
CA GLY A 172 -10.82 -1.31 -6.37
C GLY A 172 -12.23 -1.58 -5.84
N MET A 173 -12.39 -2.59 -4.96
CA MET A 173 -13.65 -2.89 -4.30
C MET A 173 -13.79 -1.99 -3.07
N GLY A 174 -14.48 -0.87 -3.22
CA GLY A 174 -14.58 0.18 -2.20
C GLY A 174 -15.10 -0.28 -0.83
N LEU A 175 -14.87 0.56 0.19
CA LEU A 175 -15.08 0.27 1.61
C LEU A 175 -16.46 -0.28 2.00
N ALA A 176 -17.52 0.17 1.34
CA ALA A 176 -18.90 -0.15 1.73
C ALA A 176 -19.41 -1.51 1.23
N GLU A 177 -18.85 -2.04 0.13
CA GLU A 177 -19.21 -3.38 -0.42
C GLU A 177 -18.24 -4.49 0.05
N SER A 178 -17.24 -4.12 0.86
CA SER A 178 -15.94 -4.81 0.98
C SER A 178 -15.97 -6.13 1.75
N GLY A 179 -16.80 -6.28 2.79
CA GLY A 179 -16.67 -7.38 3.73
C GLY A 179 -16.85 -8.76 3.08
N VAL A 180 -18.04 -9.07 2.58
CA VAL A 180 -18.37 -10.42 2.09
C VAL A 180 -17.95 -10.61 0.63
N ARG A 181 -18.24 -9.64 -0.24
CA ARG A 181 -17.91 -9.73 -1.67
C ARG A 181 -16.40 -9.76 -1.86
N GLY A 182 -15.67 -8.83 -1.24
CA GLY A 182 -14.21 -8.77 -1.31
C GLY A 182 -13.55 -10.04 -0.76
N ALA A 183 -13.99 -10.52 0.41
CA ALA A 183 -13.47 -11.76 0.98
C ALA A 183 -13.72 -12.98 0.07
N ASN A 184 -14.89 -13.05 -0.56
CA ASN A 184 -15.21 -14.11 -1.52
C ASN A 184 -14.36 -14.02 -2.79
N THR A 185 -14.06 -12.82 -3.29
CA THR A 185 -13.15 -12.63 -4.42
C THR A 185 -11.73 -13.10 -4.07
N VAL A 186 -11.20 -12.68 -2.91
CA VAL A 186 -9.88 -13.14 -2.43
C VAL A 186 -9.85 -14.66 -2.31
N ARG A 187 -10.88 -15.26 -1.71
CA ARG A 187 -11.00 -16.70 -1.59
C ARG A 187 -11.06 -17.40 -2.95
N ALA A 188 -11.87 -16.92 -3.87
CA ALA A 188 -12.03 -17.51 -5.19
C ALA A 188 -10.73 -17.47 -6.00
N ALA A 189 -10.03 -16.32 -5.97
CA ALA A 189 -8.73 -16.17 -6.60
C ALA A 189 -7.69 -17.13 -5.99
N LYS A 190 -7.60 -17.21 -4.65
CA LYS A 190 -6.68 -18.17 -3.99
C LYS A 190 -7.00 -19.62 -4.37
N ILE A 191 -8.27 -20.01 -4.40
CA ILE A 191 -8.68 -21.36 -4.84
C ILE A 191 -8.26 -21.62 -6.28
N ALA A 192 -8.47 -20.66 -7.19
CA ALA A 192 -8.09 -20.80 -8.59
C ALA A 192 -6.57 -20.96 -8.76
N LEU A 193 -5.78 -20.14 -8.06
CA LEU A 193 -4.32 -20.22 -8.07
C LEU A 193 -3.81 -21.52 -7.46
N SER A 194 -4.36 -21.96 -6.31
CA SER A 194 -3.99 -23.24 -5.71
C SER A 194 -4.36 -24.43 -6.60
N ARG A 195 -5.41 -24.34 -7.44
CA ARG A 195 -5.75 -25.37 -8.42
C ARG A 195 -4.70 -25.49 -9.53
N LEU A 196 -3.99 -24.41 -9.88
CA LEU A 196 -2.88 -24.45 -10.83
C LEU A 196 -1.65 -25.13 -10.23
N ALA A 197 -1.41 -24.95 -8.93
CA ALA A 197 -0.28 -25.55 -8.22
C ALA A 197 -0.49 -27.03 -7.85
N LYS A 198 -1.75 -27.44 -7.62
CA LYS A 198 -2.12 -28.78 -7.15
C LYS A 198 -1.55 -29.95 -7.98
N PRO A 199 -1.54 -29.92 -9.33
CA PRO A 199 -0.98 -31.01 -10.14
C PRO A 199 0.50 -31.30 -9.85
N PHE A 200 1.23 -30.32 -9.34
CA PHE A 200 2.66 -30.41 -9.06
C PHE A 200 2.96 -30.74 -7.58
N GLY A 201 1.94 -31.06 -6.79
CA GLY A 201 2.09 -31.34 -5.35
C GLY A 201 2.41 -30.11 -4.50
N LEU A 202 2.31 -28.91 -5.06
CA LEU A 202 2.60 -27.66 -4.35
C LEU A 202 1.40 -27.14 -3.58
N GLN A 203 1.65 -26.78 -2.31
CA GLN A 203 0.72 -25.95 -1.55
C GLN A 203 1.09 -24.48 -1.74
N LEU A 204 0.33 -23.73 -2.52
CA LEU A 204 0.71 -22.34 -2.85
C LEU A 204 0.60 -21.35 -1.67
N PHE A 205 -0.35 -21.58 -0.75
CA PHE A 205 -0.64 -20.63 0.34
C PHE A 205 -0.70 -21.33 1.68
N ALA A 206 -0.20 -20.66 2.72
CA ALA A 206 -0.43 -21.07 4.09
C ALA A 206 -1.90 -20.80 4.51
N PRO A 207 -2.38 -21.48 5.56
CA PRO A 207 -3.63 -21.12 6.21
C PRO A 207 -3.63 -19.64 6.61
N ALA A 208 -4.74 -18.95 6.35
CA ALA A 208 -4.86 -17.55 6.72
C ALA A 208 -5.01 -17.40 8.24
N VAL A 209 -4.41 -16.36 8.82
CA VAL A 209 -4.46 -16.07 10.27
C VAL A 209 -5.27 -14.80 10.50
N GLY A 210 -6.05 -14.73 11.59
CA GLY A 210 -6.87 -13.56 11.91
C GLY A 210 -8.27 -13.55 11.28
N ASN A 211 -9.00 -12.45 11.50
CA ASN A 211 -10.44 -12.36 11.24
C ASN A 211 -10.82 -11.11 10.45
N GLY A 212 -11.89 -11.25 9.64
CA GLY A 212 -12.46 -10.16 8.86
C GLY A 212 -11.40 -9.46 7.99
N PRO A 213 -11.34 -8.11 7.99
CA PRO A 213 -10.37 -7.37 7.21
C PRO A 213 -8.90 -7.59 7.63
N GLU A 214 -8.66 -7.87 8.92
CA GLU A 214 -7.33 -8.08 9.50
C GLU A 214 -6.76 -9.46 9.20
N ARG A 215 -7.52 -10.32 8.54
CA ARG A 215 -7.05 -11.65 8.16
C ARG A 215 -5.83 -11.54 7.23
N VAL A 216 -4.74 -12.19 7.58
CA VAL A 216 -3.49 -12.18 6.81
C VAL A 216 -3.42 -13.40 5.88
N HIS A 217 -3.02 -13.16 4.64
CA HIS A 217 -2.79 -14.18 3.61
C HIS A 217 -1.34 -14.18 3.15
N MET A 218 -0.70 -15.34 3.15
CA MET A 218 0.71 -15.51 2.78
C MET A 218 0.93 -16.77 1.93
N PHE A 219 2.08 -16.82 1.28
CA PHE A 219 2.60 -18.04 0.65
C PHE A 219 2.92 -19.10 1.71
N SER A 220 3.02 -20.36 1.28
CA SER A 220 3.45 -21.46 2.14
C SER A 220 4.87 -21.28 2.67
N ASP A 221 5.73 -20.71 1.85
CA ASP A 221 7.16 -20.57 2.08
C ASP A 221 7.70 -19.33 1.33
N GLU A 222 8.84 -18.84 1.81
CA GLU A 222 9.47 -17.61 1.34
C GLU A 222 10.12 -17.78 -0.03
N GLU A 223 10.72 -18.95 -0.31
CA GLU A 223 11.34 -19.26 -1.61
C GLU A 223 10.31 -19.19 -2.75
N LEU A 224 9.14 -19.79 -2.54
CA LEU A 224 8.03 -19.74 -3.48
C LEU A 224 7.51 -18.31 -3.66
N ALA A 225 7.43 -17.52 -2.57
CA ALA A 225 7.05 -16.12 -2.67
C ALA A 225 8.05 -15.34 -3.55
N GLU A 226 9.35 -15.60 -3.39
CA GLU A 226 10.40 -14.97 -4.19
C GLU A 226 10.32 -15.38 -5.66
N VAL A 227 10.19 -16.68 -5.97
CA VAL A 227 10.03 -17.19 -7.34
C VAL A 227 8.83 -16.54 -8.01
N ILE A 228 7.69 -16.45 -7.32
CA ILE A 228 6.48 -15.81 -7.84
C ILE A 228 6.66 -14.30 -7.99
N ALA A 229 7.37 -13.63 -7.07
CA ALA A 229 7.67 -12.20 -7.20
C ALA A 229 8.47 -11.94 -8.49
N ARG A 230 9.54 -12.72 -8.71
CA ARG A 230 10.35 -12.63 -9.94
C ARG A 230 9.52 -12.85 -11.20
N TYR A 231 8.60 -13.82 -11.20
CA TYR A 231 7.65 -14.01 -12.30
C TYR A 231 6.73 -12.79 -12.51
N VAL A 232 6.03 -12.36 -11.46
CA VAL A 232 4.98 -11.34 -11.56
C VAL A 232 5.54 -9.97 -11.94
N PHE A 233 6.67 -9.57 -11.35
CA PHE A 233 7.28 -8.27 -11.62
C PHE A 233 7.96 -8.17 -12.99
N ASN A 234 8.34 -9.30 -13.59
CA ASN A 234 8.88 -9.35 -14.94
C ASN A 234 7.81 -9.70 -16.00
N HIS A 235 6.54 -9.76 -15.61
CA HIS A 235 5.42 -9.97 -16.52
C HIS A 235 4.87 -8.64 -17.05
N ASP A 236 4.40 -8.60 -18.30
CA ASP A 236 3.79 -7.41 -18.92
C ASP A 236 2.59 -6.86 -18.14
N ALA A 237 1.91 -7.74 -17.40
CA ALA A 237 0.77 -7.39 -16.56
C ALA A 237 1.14 -6.74 -15.22
N SER A 238 2.43 -6.60 -14.91
CA SER A 238 2.91 -5.91 -13.69
C SER A 238 2.36 -4.49 -13.54
N ILE A 239 1.95 -3.85 -14.65
CA ILE A 239 1.28 -2.53 -14.63
C ILE A 239 -0.02 -2.51 -13.82
N LEU A 240 -0.65 -3.68 -13.63
CA LEU A 240 -1.90 -3.83 -12.89
C LEU A 240 -1.67 -3.88 -11.38
N LEU A 241 -0.43 -4.07 -10.94
CA LEU A 241 -0.09 -4.11 -9.53
C LEU A 241 -0.18 -2.69 -8.95
N PRO A 242 -0.65 -2.55 -7.70
CA PRO A 242 -0.57 -1.27 -7.01
C PRO A 242 0.88 -0.80 -6.94
N ALA A 243 1.09 0.51 -6.78
CA ALA A 243 2.42 1.05 -6.46
C ALA A 243 2.86 0.51 -5.09
N THR A 244 3.54 -0.64 -5.09
CA THR A 244 4.03 -1.28 -3.87
C THR A 244 5.38 -0.66 -3.50
N ASN A 245 5.40 0.13 -2.43
CA ASN A 245 6.64 0.45 -1.74
C ASN A 245 7.07 -0.81 -1.00
N VAL A 246 8.21 -1.39 -1.36
CA VAL A 246 8.86 -2.41 -0.52
C VAL A 246 9.94 -1.69 0.28
N PRO A 247 10.06 -1.92 1.59
CA PRO A 247 11.25 -1.47 2.32
C PRO A 247 12.48 -2.04 1.60
N GLY A 248 13.36 -1.14 1.16
CA GLY A 248 14.66 -1.53 0.63
C GLY A 248 15.42 -2.24 1.73
N VAL A 249 15.93 -3.43 1.42
CA VAL A 249 16.93 -4.16 2.22
C VAL A 249 18.16 -3.29 2.41
#